data_AF-A0A9D8QJ83-F1
#
_entry.id   AF-A0A9D8QJ83-F1
#
_cell.length_a   1.000
_cell.length_b   1.000
_cell.length_c   1.000
_cell.angle_alpha   90.00
_cell.angle_beta   90.00
_cell.angle_gamma   90.00
#
_symmetry.space_group_name_H-M   'P 1'
#
loop_
_entity.id
_entity.type
_entity.pdbx_description
1 polymer ?
#
loop_
_entity_poly.entity_id
_entity_poly.type
_entity_poly.pdbx_seq_one_letter_code
_entity_poly.pdbx_strand_id
1 'polypeptide(L)'
;MSVRTLARLGHGLEARAGLAVLVGLGTAAMGIGVLATSAYLLSMAALRPPVLSLMVAIVGVRAFALGRVCFRYLERLVTHDVALRLLVRIRGWFVARLEPLAPGGLDAFRSGELLQRLAGDVDEVQDLLVRALAPPAVALAAAALALLLAGALLPAGAVVLGGGLALGGLAVPLLSWRAGRGAGRARGGAQSDLAAGLVDVIEAAPELVAYGRQDAVLERLARDGARLAAEEGRAARMVGLGDGLGLLASGLTLAGVLVVAIPAVRAGELDGVLLGT
;
A
#
# COMPACT_ATOMS: atom_id res chain seq x y z
N MET A 1 5.30 -21.84 2.70
CA MET A 1 4.82 -22.32 1.38
C MET A 1 5.74 -21.79 0.27
N SER A 2 6.16 -22.61 -0.71
CA SER A 2 7.03 -22.14 -1.81
C SER A 2 6.24 -21.29 -2.82
N VAL A 3 6.85 -20.23 -3.37
CA VAL A 3 6.29 -19.36 -4.42
C VAL A 3 5.78 -20.15 -5.62
N ARG A 4 6.42 -21.28 -5.94
CA ARG A 4 6.01 -22.18 -7.03
C ARG A 4 4.67 -22.88 -6.76
N THR A 5 4.35 -23.18 -5.50
CA THR A 5 3.07 -23.79 -5.11
C THR A 5 1.93 -22.78 -5.22
N LEU A 6 2.19 -21.53 -4.83
CA LEU A 6 1.26 -20.42 -5.03
C LEU A 6 0.95 -20.16 -6.50
N ALA A 7 1.98 -20.12 -7.35
CA ALA A 7 1.82 -19.95 -8.80
C ALA A 7 0.97 -21.07 -9.41
N ARG A 8 1.17 -22.33 -8.99
CA ARG A 8 0.36 -23.47 -9.45
C ARG A 8 -1.10 -23.40 -9.00
N LEU A 9 -1.36 -22.94 -7.77
CA LEU A 9 -2.73 -22.75 -7.26
C LEU A 9 -3.44 -21.55 -7.92
N GLY A 10 -2.67 -20.59 -8.44
CA GLY A 10 -3.17 -19.43 -9.18
C GLY A 10 -3.53 -19.70 -10.64
N HIS A 11 -3.07 -20.81 -11.24
CA HIS A 11 -3.38 -21.12 -12.64
C HIS A 11 -4.90 -21.15 -12.91
N GLY A 12 -5.33 -20.49 -13.98
CA GLY A 12 -6.75 -20.31 -14.34
C GLY A 12 -7.47 -19.14 -13.66
N LEU A 13 -6.80 -18.36 -12.78
CA LEU A 13 -7.28 -17.07 -12.30
C LEU A 13 -6.68 -15.88 -13.08
N GLU A 14 -5.76 -16.14 -14.01
CA GLU A 14 -5.03 -15.14 -14.79
C GLU A 14 -5.94 -14.18 -15.55
N ALA A 15 -7.00 -14.67 -16.18
CA ALA A 15 -7.97 -13.83 -16.89
C ALA A 15 -8.71 -12.86 -15.94
N ARG A 16 -9.06 -13.33 -14.73
CA ARG A 16 -9.72 -12.49 -13.71
C ARG A 16 -8.74 -11.50 -13.08
N ALA A 17 -7.50 -11.91 -12.86
CA ALA A 17 -6.44 -11.02 -12.41
C ALA A 17 -6.15 -9.93 -13.46
N GLY A 18 -6.09 -10.28 -14.74
CA GLY A 18 -5.98 -9.33 -15.85
C GLY A 18 -7.16 -8.36 -15.90
N LEU A 19 -8.38 -8.85 -15.67
CA LEU A 19 -9.56 -8.00 -15.57
C LEU A 19 -9.51 -7.08 -14.34
N ALA A 20 -9.01 -7.54 -13.18
CA ALA A 20 -8.82 -6.70 -12.01
C ALA A 20 -7.85 -5.55 -12.30
N VAL A 21 -6.74 -5.84 -13.00
CA VAL A 21 -5.76 -4.83 -13.43
C VAL A 21 -6.39 -3.84 -14.41
N LEU A 22 -7.18 -4.31 -15.38
CA LEU A 22 -7.84 -3.46 -16.37
C LEU A 22 -8.89 -2.54 -15.73
N VAL A 23 -9.67 -3.05 -14.78
CA VAL A 23 -10.64 -2.26 -14.02
C VAL A 23 -9.92 -1.27 -13.11
N GLY A 24 -8.81 -1.66 -12.48
CA GLY A 24 -7.96 -0.77 -11.68
C GLY A 24 -7.32 0.36 -12.50
N LEU A 25 -6.89 0.08 -13.73
CA LEU A 25 -6.48 1.07 -14.73
C LEU A 25 -7.62 2.07 -15.01
N GLY A 26 -8.85 1.57 -15.15
CA GLY A 26 -10.05 2.41 -15.27
C GLY A 26 -10.25 3.32 -14.05
N THR A 27 -10.10 2.80 -12.83
CA THR A 27 -10.16 3.60 -11.60
C THR A 27 -9.12 4.72 -11.59
N ALA A 28 -7.88 4.39 -11.98
CA ALA A 28 -6.77 5.35 -12.07
C ALA A 28 -7.05 6.44 -13.13
N ALA A 29 -7.50 6.03 -14.33
CA ALA A 29 -7.84 6.94 -15.41
C ALA A 29 -8.96 7.92 -15.03
N MET A 30 -10.02 7.43 -14.39
CA MET A 30 -11.09 8.28 -13.88
C MET A 30 -10.58 9.24 -12.80
N GLY A 31 -9.68 8.79 -11.93
CA GLY A 31 -9.05 9.62 -10.91
C GLY A 31 -8.22 10.76 -11.49
N ILE A 32 -7.39 10.47 -12.50
CA ILE A 32 -6.62 11.47 -13.25
C ILE A 32 -7.57 12.42 -13.99
N GLY A 33 -8.63 11.89 -14.61
CA GLY A 33 -9.66 12.68 -15.28
C GLY A 33 -10.31 13.71 -14.35
N VAL A 34 -10.64 13.34 -13.11
CA VAL A 34 -11.16 14.29 -12.10
C VAL A 34 -10.15 15.41 -11.84
N LEU A 35 -8.88 15.08 -11.60
CA LEU A 35 -7.85 16.08 -11.29
C LEU A 35 -7.60 17.02 -12.48
N ALA A 36 -7.40 16.45 -13.67
CA ALA A 36 -7.16 17.20 -14.90
C ALA A 36 -8.34 18.10 -15.27
N THR A 37 -9.58 17.60 -15.21
CA THR A 37 -10.76 18.44 -15.50
C THR A 37 -11.01 19.50 -14.43
N SER A 38 -10.72 19.22 -13.16
CA SER A 38 -10.83 20.20 -12.08
C SER A 38 -9.80 21.31 -12.23
N ALA A 39 -8.57 20.95 -12.58
CA ALA A 39 -7.50 21.89 -12.87
C ALA A 39 -7.80 22.75 -14.10
N TYR A 40 -8.27 22.13 -15.19
CA TYR A 40 -8.73 22.83 -16.39
C TYR A 40 -9.83 23.83 -16.03
N LEU A 41 -10.82 23.40 -15.26
CA LEU A 41 -11.93 24.25 -14.82
C LEU A 41 -11.41 25.43 -13.99
N LEU A 42 -10.46 25.20 -13.08
CA LEU A 42 -9.86 26.25 -12.25
C LEU A 42 -9.12 27.28 -13.10
N SER A 43 -8.24 26.84 -14.01
CA SER A 43 -7.51 27.70 -14.94
C SER A 43 -8.45 28.47 -15.86
N MET A 44 -9.47 27.79 -16.40
CA MET A 44 -10.43 28.40 -17.31
C MET A 44 -11.32 29.42 -16.60
N ALA A 45 -11.76 29.13 -15.37
CA ALA A 45 -12.56 30.04 -14.56
C ALA A 45 -11.78 31.30 -14.17
N ALA A 46 -10.44 31.22 -14.02
CA ALA A 46 -9.60 32.38 -13.74
C ALA A 46 -9.67 33.45 -14.85
N LEU A 47 -9.96 33.04 -16.10
CA LEU A 47 -10.18 33.97 -17.23
C LEU A 47 -11.57 34.62 -17.23
N ARG A 48 -12.41 34.32 -16.24
CA ARG A 48 -13.80 34.80 -16.09
C ARG A 48 -14.69 34.66 -17.34
N PRO A 49 -14.70 33.50 -18.03
CA PRO A 49 -15.59 33.29 -19.16
C PRO A 49 -17.06 33.12 -18.69
N PRO A 50 -18.04 33.23 -19.59
CA PRO A 50 -19.44 32.97 -19.25
C PRO A 50 -19.64 31.52 -18.77
N VAL A 51 -20.47 31.32 -17.74
CA VAL A 51 -20.66 30.03 -17.04
C VAL A 51 -21.01 28.89 -17.99
N LEU A 52 -21.73 29.18 -19.09
CA LEU A 52 -22.09 28.20 -20.12
C LEU A 52 -20.86 27.48 -20.72
N SER A 53 -19.72 28.17 -20.86
CA SER A 53 -18.46 27.58 -21.34
C SER A 53 -17.84 26.59 -20.36
N LEU A 54 -18.11 26.75 -19.06
CA LEU A 54 -17.61 25.89 -17.99
C LEU A 54 -18.48 24.66 -17.77
N MET A 55 -19.72 24.64 -18.29
CA MET A 55 -20.68 23.57 -18.06
C MET A 55 -20.14 22.20 -18.49
N VAL A 56 -19.44 22.13 -19.63
CA VAL A 56 -18.82 20.89 -20.12
C VAL A 56 -17.78 20.37 -19.12
N ALA A 57 -16.92 21.25 -18.59
CA ALA A 57 -15.93 20.87 -17.58
C ALA A 57 -16.59 20.45 -16.26
N ILE A 58 -17.63 21.17 -15.80
CA ILE A 58 -18.38 20.83 -14.58
C ILE A 58 -19.02 19.44 -14.69
N VAL A 59 -19.69 19.16 -15.81
CA VAL A 59 -20.29 17.85 -16.07
C VAL A 59 -19.22 16.78 -16.22
N GLY A 60 -18.10 17.09 -16.87
CA GLY A 60 -16.93 16.22 -16.98
C GLY A 60 -16.40 15.79 -15.61
N VAL A 61 -16.15 16.74 -14.70
CA VAL A 61 -15.70 16.45 -13.32
C VAL A 61 -16.66 15.46 -12.63
N ARG A 62 -17.97 15.69 -12.75
CA ARG A 62 -18.99 14.80 -12.16
C ARG A 62 -18.98 13.42 -12.80
N ALA A 63 -18.90 13.34 -14.12
CA ALA A 63 -18.85 12.08 -14.85
C ALA A 63 -17.61 11.25 -14.46
N PHE A 64 -16.43 11.88 -14.41
CA PHE A 64 -15.20 11.21 -13.97
C PHE A 64 -15.25 10.83 -12.50
N ALA A 65 -15.83 11.67 -11.62
CA ALA A 65 -15.96 11.35 -10.21
C ALA A 65 -16.86 10.13 -9.97
N LEU A 66 -18.02 10.08 -10.63
CA LEU A 66 -18.92 8.92 -10.58
C LEU A 66 -18.27 7.68 -11.19
N GLY A 67 -17.66 7.82 -12.37
CA GLY A 67 -16.91 6.75 -13.02
C GLY A 67 -15.84 6.17 -12.10
N ARG A 68 -15.06 7.01 -11.41
CA ARG A 68 -14.04 6.58 -10.45
C ARG A 68 -14.63 5.71 -9.34
N VAL A 69 -15.79 6.07 -8.80
CA VAL A 69 -16.46 5.28 -7.75
C VAL A 69 -16.93 3.94 -8.30
N CYS A 70 -17.54 3.93 -9.50
CA CYS A 70 -17.99 2.70 -10.15
C CYS A 70 -16.82 1.75 -10.45
N PHE A 71 -15.75 2.23 -11.09
CA PHE A 71 -14.57 1.42 -11.39
C PHE A 71 -13.90 0.90 -10.11
N ARG A 72 -13.78 1.73 -9.08
CA ARG A 72 -13.24 1.30 -7.78
C ARG A 72 -14.07 0.19 -7.14
N TYR A 73 -15.39 0.27 -7.26
CA TYR A 73 -16.27 -0.78 -6.76
C TYR A 73 -16.07 -2.09 -7.52
N LEU A 74 -16.04 -2.03 -8.87
CA LEU A 74 -15.78 -3.18 -9.71
C LEU A 74 -14.39 -3.79 -9.44
N GLU A 75 -13.36 -2.95 -9.29
CA GLU A 75 -11.99 -3.35 -8.97
C GLU A 75 -11.95 -4.16 -7.67
N ARG A 76 -12.62 -3.64 -6.62
CA ARG A 76 -12.74 -4.35 -5.34
C ARG A 76 -13.47 -5.67 -5.49
N LEU A 77 -14.56 -5.71 -6.25
CA LEU A 77 -15.35 -6.92 -6.44
C LEU A 77 -14.55 -8.02 -7.14
N VAL A 78 -13.84 -7.68 -8.22
CA VAL A 78 -13.02 -8.64 -8.98
C VAL A 78 -11.81 -9.09 -8.16
N THR A 79 -11.12 -8.16 -7.49
CA THR A 79 -9.95 -8.49 -6.66
C THR A 79 -10.34 -9.41 -5.52
N HIS A 80 -11.49 -9.16 -4.88
CA HIS A 80 -12.00 -10.00 -3.80
C HIS A 80 -12.44 -11.38 -4.29
N ASP A 81 -13.10 -11.48 -5.45
CA ASP A 81 -13.42 -12.77 -6.07
C ASP A 81 -12.16 -13.61 -6.34
N VAL A 82 -11.08 -12.99 -6.85
CA VAL A 82 -9.79 -13.67 -7.05
C VAL A 82 -9.22 -14.15 -5.71
N ALA A 83 -9.22 -13.29 -4.69
CA ALA A 83 -8.70 -13.63 -3.36
C ALA A 83 -9.47 -14.78 -2.71
N LEU A 84 -10.81 -14.73 -2.71
CA LEU A 84 -11.66 -15.78 -2.14
C LEU A 84 -11.52 -17.12 -2.87
N ARG A 85 -11.42 -17.12 -4.21
CA ARG A 85 -11.19 -18.35 -4.97
C ARG A 85 -9.85 -18.98 -4.65
N LEU A 86 -8.82 -18.16 -4.53
CA LEU A 86 -7.50 -18.65 -4.14
C LEU A 86 -7.53 -19.21 -2.72
N LEU A 87 -8.23 -18.55 -1.79
CA LEU A 87 -8.43 -19.03 -0.43
C LEU A 87 -9.05 -20.43 -0.39
N VAL A 88 -10.10 -20.67 -1.18
CA VAL A 88 -10.74 -21.99 -1.30
C VAL A 88 -9.76 -23.04 -1.84
N ARG A 89 -8.96 -22.71 -2.85
CA ARG A 89 -7.95 -23.64 -3.40
C ARG A 89 -6.84 -23.97 -2.43
N ILE A 90 -6.36 -22.99 -1.67
CA ILE A 90 -5.33 -23.18 -0.65
C ILE A 90 -5.87 -24.11 0.45
N ARG A 91 -7.10 -23.87 0.93
CA ARG A 91 -7.77 -24.73 1.92
C ARG A 91 -7.91 -26.16 1.42
N GLY A 92 -8.35 -26.36 0.17
CA GLY A 92 -8.49 -27.69 -0.43
C GLY A 92 -7.16 -28.42 -0.60
N TRP A 93 -6.12 -27.75 -1.12
CA TRP A 93 -4.78 -28.32 -1.25
C TRP A 93 -4.21 -28.77 0.10
N PHE A 94 -4.44 -27.98 1.15
CA PHE A 94 -3.92 -28.28 2.47
C PHE A 94 -4.63 -29.49 3.10
N VAL A 95 -5.96 -29.57 3.04
CA VAL A 95 -6.73 -30.73 3.52
C VAL A 95 -6.26 -32.01 2.82
N ALA A 96 -6.11 -31.98 1.49
CA ALA A 96 -5.61 -33.12 0.73
C ALA A 96 -4.16 -33.52 1.06
N ARG A 97 -3.36 -32.59 1.59
CA ARG A 97 -1.99 -32.85 2.03
C ARG A 97 -1.93 -33.43 3.44
N LEU A 98 -2.91 -33.11 4.29
CA LEU A 98 -3.05 -33.60 5.67
C LEU A 98 -3.68 -34.99 5.75
N GLU A 99 -4.64 -35.30 4.87
CA GLU A 99 -5.35 -36.58 4.82
C GLU A 99 -4.40 -37.81 4.87
N PRO A 100 -3.24 -37.85 4.18
CA PRO A 100 -2.32 -38.98 4.22
C PRO A 100 -1.43 -39.06 5.47
N LEU A 101 -1.40 -38.01 6.31
CA LEU A 101 -0.57 -37.94 7.53
C LEU A 101 -1.29 -38.46 8.78
N ALA A 102 -2.59 -38.74 8.68
CA ALA A 102 -3.37 -39.34 9.77
C ALA A 102 -3.31 -40.89 9.70
N PRO A 103 -3.26 -41.62 10.84
CA PRO A 103 -3.42 -41.13 12.22
C PRO A 103 -2.09 -40.87 12.96
N GLY A 104 -0.97 -41.45 12.54
CA GLY A 104 0.28 -41.48 13.33
C GLY A 104 1.29 -40.35 13.10
N GLY A 105 1.06 -39.44 12.14
CA GLY A 105 1.96 -38.33 11.83
C GLY A 105 1.66 -37.03 12.58
N LEU A 106 0.59 -37.00 13.39
CA LEU A 106 0.02 -35.78 13.97
C LEU A 106 0.12 -35.70 15.51
N ASP A 107 0.63 -36.74 16.18
CA ASP A 107 0.71 -36.80 17.64
C ASP A 107 1.59 -35.70 18.27
N ALA A 108 2.53 -35.14 17.49
CA ALA A 108 3.40 -34.04 17.91
C ALA A 108 2.71 -32.66 17.88
N PHE A 109 1.50 -32.54 17.33
CA PHE A 109 0.81 -31.26 17.15
C PHE A 109 -0.62 -31.31 17.68
N ARG A 110 -0.99 -30.36 18.55
CA ARG A 110 -2.39 -30.21 18.96
C ARG A 110 -3.23 -29.78 17.74
N SER A 111 -4.36 -30.44 17.51
CA SER A 111 -5.29 -30.13 16.42
C SER A 111 -5.68 -28.65 16.34
N GLY A 112 -5.82 -27.99 17.49
CA GLY A 112 -6.09 -26.54 17.58
C GLY A 112 -4.91 -25.64 17.16
N GLU A 113 -3.67 -26.04 17.40
CA GLU A 113 -2.47 -25.28 17.04
C GLU A 113 -2.20 -25.36 15.53
N LEU A 114 -2.45 -26.52 14.92
CA LEU A 114 -2.44 -26.69 13.47
C LEU A 114 -3.52 -25.83 12.78
N LEU A 115 -4.72 -25.75 13.35
CA LEU A 115 -5.81 -24.95 12.81
C LEU A 115 -5.53 -23.44 12.93
N GLN A 116 -4.92 -22.98 14.03
CA GLN A 116 -4.55 -21.57 14.22
C GLN A 116 -3.38 -21.14 13.33
N ARG A 117 -2.32 -21.96 13.22
CA ARG A 117 -1.22 -21.68 12.26
C ARG A 117 -1.73 -21.72 10.83
N LEU A 118 -2.69 -22.59 10.52
CA LEU A 118 -3.34 -22.66 9.20
C LEU A 118 -4.15 -21.40 8.87
N ALA A 119 -5.02 -20.95 9.79
CA ALA A 119 -5.81 -19.75 9.57
C ALA A 119 -4.89 -18.52 9.43
N GLY A 120 -3.89 -18.40 10.30
CA GLY A 120 -2.91 -17.32 10.26
C GLY A 120 -2.10 -17.27 8.97
N ASP A 121 -1.47 -18.38 8.57
CA ASP A 121 -0.60 -18.42 7.37
C ASP A 121 -1.39 -18.18 6.06
N VAL A 122 -2.65 -18.61 6.02
CA VAL A 122 -3.50 -18.46 4.83
C VAL A 122 -4.05 -17.04 4.73
N ASP A 123 -4.46 -16.45 5.85
CA ASP A 123 -4.89 -15.05 5.90
C ASP A 123 -3.71 -14.11 5.59
N GLU A 124 -2.49 -14.45 6.04
CA GLU A 124 -1.29 -13.67 5.75
C GLU A 124 -0.91 -13.71 4.26
N VAL A 125 -1.06 -14.86 3.59
CA VAL A 125 -0.89 -14.96 2.13
C VAL A 125 -1.95 -14.16 1.36
N GLN A 126 -3.19 -14.16 1.84
CA GLN A 126 -4.26 -13.34 1.24
C GLN A 126 -3.97 -11.85 1.40
N ASP A 127 -3.54 -11.42 2.60
CA ASP A 127 -3.19 -10.03 2.85
C ASP A 127 -1.98 -9.61 1.99
N LEU A 128 -1.02 -10.51 1.78
CA LEU A 128 0.10 -10.26 0.87
C LEU A 128 -0.36 -10.06 -0.59
N LEU A 129 -1.34 -10.83 -1.07
CA LEU A 129 -1.85 -10.68 -2.44
C LEU A 129 -2.72 -9.43 -2.62
N VAL A 130 -3.60 -9.14 -1.67
CA VAL A 130 -4.56 -8.03 -1.79
C VAL A 130 -3.93 -6.69 -1.38
N ARG A 131 -3.09 -6.66 -0.34
CA ARG A 131 -2.44 -5.42 0.15
C ARG A 131 -1.02 -5.20 -0.36
N ALA A 132 -0.27 -6.23 -0.75
CA ALA A 132 1.10 -6.01 -1.23
C ALA A 132 1.20 -5.94 -2.76
N LEU A 133 0.36 -6.64 -3.52
CA LEU A 133 0.46 -6.70 -5.00
C LEU A 133 -0.49 -5.77 -5.73
N ALA A 134 -1.72 -5.57 -5.24
CA ALA A 134 -2.68 -4.69 -5.90
C ALA A 134 -2.25 -3.19 -5.88
N PRO A 135 -1.81 -2.61 -4.74
CA PRO A 135 -1.44 -1.20 -4.70
C PRO A 135 -0.28 -0.79 -5.64
N PRO A 136 0.85 -1.54 -5.74
CA PRO A 136 1.91 -1.17 -6.67
C PRO A 136 1.51 -1.35 -8.13
N ALA A 137 0.67 -2.34 -8.46
CA ALA A 137 0.16 -2.50 -9.82
C ALA A 137 -0.67 -1.27 -10.25
N VAL A 138 -1.58 -0.81 -9.39
CA VAL A 138 -2.39 0.40 -9.64
C VAL A 138 -1.52 1.66 -9.67
N ALA A 139 -0.51 1.76 -8.81
CA ALA A 139 0.43 2.89 -8.81
C ALA A 139 1.24 2.96 -10.11
N LEU A 140 1.76 1.83 -10.61
CA LEU A 140 2.49 1.75 -11.89
C LEU A 140 1.59 2.10 -13.07
N ALA A 141 0.37 1.57 -13.07
CA ALA A 141 -0.67 1.89 -14.04
C ALA A 141 -0.97 3.40 -14.08
N ALA A 142 -1.18 4.02 -12.92
CA ALA A 142 -1.43 5.45 -12.80
C ALA A 142 -0.21 6.29 -13.24
N ALA A 143 1.00 5.90 -12.85
CA ALA A 143 2.24 6.55 -13.26
C ALA A 143 2.44 6.49 -14.78
N ALA A 144 2.23 5.32 -15.39
CA ALA A 144 2.31 5.16 -16.83
C ALA A 144 1.30 6.04 -17.57
N LEU A 145 0.05 6.08 -17.10
CA LEU A 145 -0.98 6.93 -17.71
C LEU A 145 -0.66 8.42 -17.55
N ALA A 146 -0.18 8.85 -16.38
CA ALA A 146 0.25 10.22 -16.15
C ALA A 146 1.43 10.62 -17.06
N LEU A 147 2.41 9.74 -17.24
CA LEU A 147 3.54 9.96 -18.15
C LEU A 147 3.13 10.02 -19.62
N LEU A 148 2.18 9.17 -20.04
CA LEU A 148 1.64 9.19 -21.40
C LEU A 148 0.91 10.49 -21.70
N LEU A 149 0.05 10.94 -20.77
CA LEU A 149 -0.67 12.20 -20.90
C LEU A 149 0.28 13.39 -20.89
N ALA A 150 1.19 13.45 -19.92
CA ALA A 150 2.20 14.50 -19.85
C ALA A 150 3.07 14.52 -21.10
N GLY A 151 3.46 13.36 -21.64
CA GLY A 151 4.27 13.25 -22.84
C GLY A 151 3.53 13.68 -24.11
N ALA A 152 2.21 13.47 -24.17
CA ALA A 152 1.37 13.94 -25.26
C ALA A 152 1.21 15.47 -25.26
N LEU A 153 1.24 16.12 -24.10
CA LEU A 153 1.18 17.58 -23.98
C LEU A 153 2.58 18.22 -24.15
N LEU A 154 3.55 17.73 -23.37
CA LEU A 154 4.92 18.26 -23.25
C LEU A 154 5.91 17.11 -22.97
N PRO A 155 6.66 16.64 -23.98
CA PRO A 155 7.66 15.59 -23.78
C PRO A 155 8.68 15.93 -22.68
N ALA A 156 9.11 17.19 -22.61
CA ALA A 156 10.05 17.65 -21.59
C ALA A 156 9.44 17.62 -20.16
N GLY A 157 8.15 17.94 -20.02
CA GLY A 157 7.43 17.83 -18.75
C GLY A 157 7.30 16.38 -18.28
N ALA A 158 7.09 15.44 -19.20
CA ALA A 158 7.02 14.02 -18.90
C ALA A 158 8.34 13.45 -18.35
N VAL A 159 9.49 13.93 -18.83
CA VAL A 159 10.80 13.51 -18.30
C VAL A 159 10.98 13.96 -16.85
N VAL A 160 10.62 15.21 -16.54
CA VAL A 160 10.68 15.75 -15.17
C VAL A 160 9.71 15.00 -14.25
N LEU A 161 8.47 14.79 -14.70
CA LEU A 161 7.47 14.00 -13.98
C LEU A 161 7.96 12.58 -13.72
N GLY A 162 8.58 11.94 -14.73
CA GLY A 162 9.11 10.58 -14.64
C GLY A 162 10.26 10.48 -13.65
N GLY A 163 11.18 11.44 -13.64
CA GLY A 163 12.24 11.54 -12.65
C GLY A 163 11.68 11.70 -11.24
N GLY A 164 10.68 12.57 -11.06
CA GLY A 164 9.98 12.78 -9.80
C GLY A 164 9.26 11.54 -9.27
N LEU A 165 8.51 10.85 -10.14
CA LEU A 165 7.83 9.60 -9.84
C LEU A 165 8.80 8.46 -9.54
N ALA A 166 9.93 8.38 -10.25
CA ALA A 166 10.98 7.41 -9.96
C ALA A 166 11.61 7.69 -8.59
N LEU A 167 11.94 8.94 -8.28
CA LEU A 167 12.51 9.33 -7.00
C LEU A 167 11.53 9.05 -5.86
N GLY A 168 10.30 9.57 -5.92
CA GLY A 168 9.30 9.36 -4.86
C GLY A 168 8.85 7.89 -4.76
N GLY A 169 8.57 7.26 -5.90
CA GLY A 169 8.06 5.90 -6.00
C GLY A 169 9.09 4.81 -5.68
N LEU A 170 10.39 5.07 -5.81
CA LEU A 170 11.44 4.13 -5.42
C LEU A 170 12.04 4.47 -4.05
N ALA A 171 12.24 5.75 -3.72
CA ALA A 171 12.88 6.12 -2.47
C ALA A 171 12.03 5.73 -1.25
N VAL A 172 10.71 5.99 -1.29
CA VAL A 172 9.83 5.68 -0.16
C VAL A 172 9.78 4.17 0.12
N PRO A 173 9.49 3.28 -0.85
CA PRO A 173 9.50 1.84 -0.59
C PRO A 173 10.87 1.29 -0.23
N LEU A 174 11.97 1.80 -0.82
CA LEU A 174 13.32 1.36 -0.42
C LEU A 174 13.62 1.73 1.03
N LEU A 175 13.26 2.93 1.46
CA LEU A 175 13.44 3.38 2.84
C LEU A 175 12.58 2.56 3.80
N SER A 176 11.30 2.37 3.49
CA SER A 176 10.39 1.53 4.28
C SER A 176 10.88 0.08 4.36
N TRP A 177 11.42 -0.46 3.27
CA TRP A 177 11.98 -1.81 3.23
C TRP A 177 13.28 -1.95 4.03
N ARG A 178 14.20 -0.98 3.88
CA ARG A 178 15.43 -0.94 4.70
C ARG A 178 15.10 -0.80 6.19
N ALA A 179 14.10 0.00 6.51
CA ALA A 179 13.57 0.18 7.87
C ALA A 179 12.93 -1.10 8.42
N GLY A 180 12.05 -1.74 7.65
CA GLY A 180 11.22 -2.86 8.10
C GLY A 180 11.98 -4.19 8.25
N ARG A 181 13.04 -4.40 7.47
CA ARG A 181 13.82 -5.65 7.43
C ARG A 181 14.42 -6.11 8.76
N GLY A 182 14.77 -5.16 9.63
CA GLY A 182 15.28 -5.43 10.98
C GLY A 182 14.26 -5.08 12.07
N ALA A 183 13.54 -3.97 11.89
CA ALA A 183 12.62 -3.44 12.90
C ALA A 183 11.47 -4.40 13.21
N GLY A 184 10.94 -5.15 12.23
CA GLY A 184 9.82 -6.06 12.46
C GLY A 184 10.17 -7.20 13.43
N ARG A 185 11.35 -7.83 13.25
CA ARG A 185 11.81 -8.90 14.15
C ARG A 185 12.22 -8.35 15.52
N ALA A 186 12.89 -7.20 15.55
CA ALA A 186 13.31 -6.56 16.80
C ALA A 186 12.10 -6.13 17.65
N ARG A 187 11.08 -5.54 17.01
CA ARG A 187 9.81 -5.15 17.65
C ARG A 187 9.04 -6.38 18.15
N GLY A 188 8.91 -7.41 17.32
CA GLY A 188 8.24 -8.66 17.72
C GLY A 188 8.94 -9.33 18.90
N GLY A 189 10.27 -9.38 18.89
CA GLY A 189 11.07 -9.89 20.00
C GLY A 189 10.86 -9.06 21.27
N ALA A 190 11.01 -7.74 21.20
CA ALA A 190 10.82 -6.86 22.37
C ALA A 190 9.39 -6.92 22.94
N GLN A 191 8.37 -7.05 22.08
CA GLN A 191 6.98 -7.20 22.50
C GLN A 191 6.75 -8.57 23.17
N SER A 192 7.37 -9.63 22.64
CA SER A 192 7.33 -10.96 23.26
C SER A 192 8.03 -10.99 24.61
N ASP A 193 9.21 -10.36 24.72
CA ASP A 193 9.99 -10.25 25.96
C ASP A 193 9.16 -9.52 27.04
N LEU A 194 8.51 -8.41 26.68
CA LEU A 194 7.65 -7.64 27.58
C LEU A 194 6.41 -8.44 28.01
N ALA A 195 5.75 -9.13 27.08
CA ALA A 195 4.57 -9.94 27.37
C ALA A 195 4.90 -11.12 28.30
N ALA A 196 6.01 -11.83 28.04
CA ALA A 196 6.48 -12.90 28.92
C ALA A 196 6.80 -12.38 30.32
N GLY A 197 7.53 -11.26 30.42
CA GLY A 197 7.85 -10.64 31.72
C GLY A 197 6.62 -10.19 32.51
N LEU A 198 5.55 -9.75 31.84
CA LEU A 198 4.29 -9.39 32.50
C LEU A 198 3.58 -10.63 33.07
N VAL A 199 3.56 -11.73 32.32
CA VAL A 199 2.97 -13.00 32.78
C VAL A 199 3.76 -13.52 33.99
N ASP A 200 5.10 -13.56 33.91
CA ASP A 200 5.96 -14.00 35.01
C ASP A 200 5.69 -13.20 36.30
N VAL A 201 5.48 -11.88 36.19
CA VAL A 201 5.15 -11.03 37.34
C VAL A 201 3.78 -11.33 37.93
N ILE A 202 2.77 -11.57 37.08
CA ILE A 202 1.42 -11.88 37.54
C ILE A 202 1.41 -13.24 38.26
N GLU A 203 2.10 -14.24 37.70
CA GLU A 203 2.16 -15.59 38.28
C GLU A 203 2.99 -15.61 39.59
N ALA A 204 4.12 -14.92 39.63
CA ALA A 204 4.99 -14.87 40.81
C ALA A 204 4.69 -13.70 41.77
N ALA A 205 3.59 -12.95 41.59
CA ALA A 205 3.28 -11.76 42.38
C ALA A 205 3.32 -11.99 43.91
N PRO A 206 2.72 -13.07 44.46
CA PRO A 206 2.77 -13.32 45.90
C PRO A 206 4.19 -13.54 46.42
N GLU A 207 5.03 -14.23 45.65
CA GLU A 207 6.41 -14.54 45.99
C GLU A 207 7.27 -13.27 45.93
N LEU A 208 7.09 -12.45 44.89
CA LEU A 208 7.79 -11.18 44.72
C LEU A 208 7.53 -10.22 45.87
N VAL A 209 6.28 -10.15 46.36
CA VAL A 209 5.91 -9.35 47.53
C VAL A 209 6.47 -9.94 48.82
N ALA A 210 6.40 -11.27 48.99
CA ALA A 210 6.93 -11.95 50.19
C ALA A 210 8.44 -11.76 50.36
N TYR A 211 9.21 -11.76 49.27
CA TYR A 211 10.66 -11.54 49.28
C TYR A 211 11.08 -10.07 49.13
N GLY A 212 10.14 -9.13 48.99
CA GLY A 212 10.43 -7.71 48.82
C GLY A 212 11.22 -7.38 47.54
N ARG A 213 11.01 -8.16 46.47
CA ARG A 213 11.75 -8.05 45.20
C ARG A 213 10.95 -7.37 44.09
N GLN A 214 9.75 -6.87 44.37
CA GLN A 214 8.86 -6.26 43.37
C GLN A 214 9.53 -5.13 42.57
N ASP A 215 10.27 -4.24 43.24
CA ASP A 215 10.84 -3.05 42.59
C ASP A 215 11.87 -3.42 41.53
N ALA A 216 12.73 -4.40 41.81
CA ALA A 216 13.75 -4.86 40.87
C ALA A 216 13.14 -5.50 39.61
N VAL A 217 11.99 -6.17 39.74
CA VAL A 217 11.29 -6.80 38.61
C VAL A 217 10.48 -5.76 37.82
N LEU A 218 9.84 -4.81 38.49
CA LEU A 218 9.17 -3.69 37.85
C LEU A 218 10.15 -2.80 37.07
N GLU A 219 11.36 -2.57 37.59
CA GLU A 219 12.42 -1.87 36.86
C GLU A 219 12.88 -2.64 35.60
N ARG A 220 12.90 -3.97 35.65
CA ARG A 220 13.22 -4.80 34.48
C ARG A 220 12.12 -4.69 33.42
N LEU A 221 10.85 -4.79 33.81
CA LEU A 221 9.70 -4.58 32.94
C LEU A 221 9.70 -3.18 32.31
N ALA A 222 10.03 -2.15 33.09
CA ALA A 222 10.15 -0.79 32.59
C ALA A 222 11.27 -0.66 31.53
N ARG A 223 12.40 -1.35 31.71
CA ARG A 223 13.48 -1.42 30.71
C ARG A 223 13.05 -2.13 29.43
N ASP A 224 12.33 -3.25 29.54
CA ASP A 224 11.81 -3.99 28.38
C ASP A 224 10.76 -3.15 27.62
N GLY A 225 9.91 -2.42 28.34
CA GLY A 225 8.96 -1.46 27.77
C GLY A 225 9.66 -0.28 27.07
N ALA A 226 10.72 0.27 27.68
CA ALA A 226 11.52 1.33 27.07
C ALA A 226 12.25 0.85 25.81
N ARG A 227 12.73 -0.41 25.79
CA ARG A 227 13.33 -1.03 24.62
C ARG A 227 12.31 -1.17 23.49
N LEU A 228 11.10 -1.67 23.78
CA LEU A 228 10.02 -1.72 22.80
C LEU A 228 9.74 -0.33 22.23
N ALA A 229 9.50 0.67 23.09
CA ALA A 229 9.23 2.05 22.70
C ALA A 229 10.35 2.66 21.82
N ALA A 230 11.62 2.35 22.11
CA ALA A 230 12.74 2.80 21.29
C ALA A 230 12.71 2.19 19.87
N GLU A 231 12.38 0.91 19.74
CA GLU A 231 12.22 0.26 18.43
C GLU A 231 11.01 0.80 17.67
N GLU A 232 9.88 1.07 18.34
CA GLU A 232 8.73 1.74 17.73
C GLU A 232 9.09 3.14 17.24
N GLY A 233 9.82 3.91 18.06
CA GLY A 233 10.26 5.25 17.72
C GLY A 233 11.22 5.29 16.53
N ARG A 234 12.13 4.31 16.42
CA ARG A 234 12.99 4.15 15.23
C ARG A 234 12.18 3.86 13.97
N ALA A 235 11.22 2.95 14.06
CA ALA A 235 10.33 2.63 12.93
C ALA A 235 9.51 3.85 12.51
N ALA A 236 8.90 4.56 13.45
CA ALA A 236 8.11 5.76 13.20
C ALA A 236 8.95 6.88 12.56
N ARG A 237 10.19 7.10 13.01
CA ARG A 237 11.11 8.07 12.39
C ARG A 237 11.42 7.71 10.94
N MET A 238 11.65 6.44 10.62
CA MET A 238 11.94 6.02 9.25
C MET A 238 10.72 6.17 8.33
N VAL A 239 9.52 5.86 8.82
CA VAL A 239 8.27 6.12 8.10
C VAL A 239 8.10 7.62 7.87
N GLY A 240 8.26 8.44 8.92
CA GLY A 240 8.15 9.90 8.82
C GLY A 240 9.18 10.54 7.89
N LEU A 241 10.43 10.04 7.88
CA LEU A 241 11.45 10.48 6.91
C LEU A 241 11.07 10.07 5.48
N GLY A 242 10.51 8.87 5.29
CA GLY A 242 10.00 8.42 4.00
C GLY A 242 8.89 9.33 3.49
N ASP A 243 7.88 9.60 4.31
CA ASP A 243 6.77 10.49 3.97
C ASP A 243 7.25 11.92 3.68
N GLY A 244 8.15 12.45 4.51
CA GLY A 244 8.75 13.77 4.32
C GLY A 244 9.55 13.88 3.02
N LEU A 245 10.37 12.89 2.70
CA LEU A 245 11.11 12.83 1.43
C LEU A 245 10.17 12.68 0.23
N GLY A 246 9.09 11.90 0.37
CA GLY A 246 8.06 11.79 -0.65
C GLY A 246 7.37 13.13 -0.93
N LEU A 247 7.03 13.89 0.12
CA LEU A 247 6.43 15.21 0.00
C LEU A 247 7.39 16.22 -0.66
N LEU A 248 8.66 16.23 -0.25
CA LEU A 248 9.69 17.07 -0.85
C LEU A 248 9.91 16.73 -2.32
N ALA A 249 10.00 15.44 -2.67
CA ALA A 249 10.12 14.99 -4.04
C ALA A 249 8.92 15.43 -4.88
N SER A 250 7.69 15.29 -4.37
CA SER A 250 6.48 15.76 -5.05
C SER A 250 6.49 17.27 -5.28
N GLY A 251 6.90 18.06 -4.28
CA GLY A 251 7.02 19.51 -4.39
C GLY A 251 8.09 19.96 -5.40
N LEU A 252 9.26 19.33 -5.36
CA LEU A 252 10.34 19.59 -6.34
C LEU A 252 9.94 19.18 -7.75
N THR A 253 9.20 18.08 -7.90
CA THR A 253 8.67 17.64 -9.20
C THR A 253 7.71 18.67 -9.77
N LEU A 254 6.77 19.15 -8.96
CA LEU A 254 5.84 20.22 -9.36
C LEU A 254 6.59 21.48 -9.79
N ALA A 255 7.55 21.93 -8.98
CA ALA A 255 8.38 23.09 -9.31
C ALA A 255 9.17 22.88 -10.61
N GLY A 256 9.75 21.69 -10.80
CA GLY A 256 10.47 21.34 -12.02
C GLY A 256 9.58 21.33 -13.26
N VAL A 257 8.38 20.76 -13.16
CA VAL A 257 7.40 20.77 -14.27
C VAL A 257 7.02 22.21 -14.62
N LEU A 258 6.78 23.08 -13.63
CA LEU A 258 6.46 24.49 -13.87
C LEU A 258 7.61 25.24 -14.56
N VAL A 259 8.88 24.97 -14.19
CA VAL A 259 10.06 25.57 -14.84
C VAL A 259 10.12 25.25 -16.33
N VAL A 260 9.67 24.06 -16.74
CA VAL A 260 9.63 23.64 -18.15
C VAL A 260 8.35 24.12 -18.84
N ALA A 261 7.21 24.09 -18.16
CA ALA A 261 5.91 24.42 -18.75
C ALA A 261 5.71 25.94 -18.96
N ILE A 262 6.20 26.80 -18.06
CA ILE A 262 6.03 28.26 -18.17
C ILE A 262 6.69 28.82 -19.45
N PRO A 263 7.94 28.47 -19.80
CA PRO A 263 8.53 28.88 -21.08
C PRO A 263 7.75 28.38 -22.29
N ALA A 264 7.24 27.14 -22.27
CA ALA A 264 6.48 26.58 -23.38
C ALA A 264 5.15 27.32 -23.63
N VAL A 265 4.47 27.75 -22.56
CA VAL A 265 3.29 28.63 -22.66
C VAL A 265 3.68 30.00 -23.21
N ARG A 266 4.79 30.58 -22.76
CA ARG A 266 5.29 31.88 -23.29
C ARG A 266 5.69 31.80 -24.76
N ALA A 267 6.18 30.65 -25.22
CA ALA A 267 6.53 30.38 -26.60
C ALA A 267 5.30 30.09 -27.49
N GLY A 268 4.11 29.95 -26.90
CA GLY A 268 2.88 29.61 -27.62
C GLY A 268 2.74 28.14 -28.01
N GLU A 269 3.63 27.26 -27.50
CA GLU A 269 3.56 25.82 -27.75
C GLU A 269 2.46 25.15 -26.91
N LEU A 270 2.08 25.76 -25.78
CA LEU A 270 0.94 25.33 -24.95
C LEU A 270 -0.01 26.47 -24.65
N ASP A 271 -1.29 26.13 -24.63
CA ASP A 271 -2.33 26.99 -24.09
C ASP A 271 -2.12 27.18 -22.57
N GLY A 272 -2.20 28.42 -22.10
CA GLY A 272 -2.05 28.76 -20.68
C GLY A 272 -3.11 28.10 -19.80
N VAL A 273 -4.26 27.70 -20.35
CA VAL A 273 -5.29 26.95 -19.63
C VAL A 273 -4.80 25.54 -19.25
N LEU A 274 -3.98 24.93 -20.12
CA LEU A 274 -3.39 23.59 -19.90
C LEU A 274 -2.21 23.60 -18.94
N LEU A 275 -1.71 24.78 -18.52
CA LEU A 275 -0.65 24.85 -17.51
C LEU A 275 -1.10 24.33 -16.13
N GLY A 276 -2.40 24.39 -15.85
CA GLY A 276 -2.95 23.85 -14.61
C GLY A 276 -3.18 22.33 -14.63
N THR A 277 -3.34 21.73 -15.81
CA THR A 277 -3.81 20.34 -16.02
C THR A 277 -2.68 19.33 -16.03
#